data_AF-A0A146K242-F1
#
_entry.id   AF-A0A146K242-F1
#
_cell.length_a   1.000
_cell.length_b   1.000
_cell.length_c   1.000
_cell.angle_alpha   90.00
_cell.angle_beta   90.00
_cell.angle_gamma   90.00
#
_symmetry.space_group_name_H-M   'P 1'
#
loop_
_entity.id
_entity.type
_entity.pdbx_description
1 polymer ?
#
loop_
_entity_poly.entity_id
_entity_poly.type
_entity_poly.pdbx_seq_one_letter_code
_entity_poly.pdbx_strand_id
1 'polypeptide(L)'
;WYVANYVQQEHKISFFSNLYSILLQSNARSVNIGHIIESAINTQATKIDQWFMVIKYSETTKVTIPDEYKPAFEAVCTMKSENRYELFMWFVNMYKNQDPIKLPHLNLCETLAEIEAPWPDKVEALRISNTLPKTDVKIVDDVAEQTLLATVFKREFDQMQEKMSMFVQQRIKAKNLSSVDKDFRIEVLFKELQQAYQKIRDCEVHADKIEKQATKALIQHQIDMATQQQAHIEALSANQQLLQKQQRQSLEDIKKLQNTFQQQQKYNQTHYESQIKLLKDQVENGKVAQKTHIEELAAFTEKATTDDVQITLLKDMIKKKTNQISQLETQLLETENNLNKRIQGLKKEIADEQDEKMMAILEASDNFKKMHDKLVKTQETLQNEVKECHKMVDEKAADNQLLIKKIQDYLRLDYKKISEDHELTIQQLKDKNAKLLETLDQNNKQFLDVNPILQKIQKVFEKGTLQFIDVLKE
;
A
#
# COMPACT_ATOMS: atom_id res chain seq x y z
N TRP A 1 -41.66 -2.75 -8.39
CA TRP A 1 -42.42 -3.99 -8.11
C TRP A 1 -43.67 -3.72 -7.27
N TYR A 2 -43.59 -3.01 -6.14
CA TYR A 2 -44.76 -2.63 -5.31
C TYR A 2 -45.83 -1.78 -6.04
N VAL A 3 -45.41 -0.78 -6.83
CA VAL A 3 -46.34 0.09 -7.59
C VAL A 3 -47.11 -0.69 -8.67
N ALA A 4 -46.43 -1.58 -9.40
CA ALA A 4 -47.06 -2.41 -10.42
C ALA A 4 -48.11 -3.37 -9.82
N ASN A 5 -47.85 -3.87 -8.61
CA ASN A 5 -48.78 -4.75 -7.89
C ASN A 5 -50.03 -4.01 -7.38
N TYR A 6 -49.86 -2.75 -6.97
CA TYR A 6 -50.97 -1.88 -6.55
C TYR A 6 -51.89 -1.51 -7.72
N VAL A 7 -51.31 -1.11 -8.86
CA VAL A 7 -52.04 -0.81 -10.10
C VAL A 7 -52.83 -2.03 -10.59
N GLN A 8 -52.25 -3.24 -10.52
CA GLN A 8 -52.95 -4.48 -10.87
C GLN A 8 -54.10 -4.84 -9.92
N GLN A 9 -54.07 -4.42 -8.65
CA GLN A 9 -55.18 -4.62 -7.70
C GLN A 9 -56.33 -3.65 -7.97
N GLU A 10 -56.02 -2.39 -8.27
CA GLU A 10 -57.00 -1.35 -8.57
C GLU A 10 -57.85 -1.69 -9.81
N HIS A 11 -57.22 -2.19 -10.87
CA HIS A 11 -57.94 -2.63 -12.07
C HIS A 11 -58.90 -3.80 -11.83
N LYS A 12 -58.53 -4.74 -10.95
CA LYS A 12 -59.41 -5.86 -10.57
C LYS A 12 -60.63 -5.38 -9.79
N ILE A 13 -60.44 -4.44 -8.86
CA ILE A 13 -61.54 -3.86 -8.09
C ILE A 13 -62.51 -3.13 -9.01
N SER A 14 -62.00 -2.33 -9.95
CA SER A 14 -62.81 -1.65 -10.96
C SER A 14 -63.62 -2.64 -11.82
N PHE A 15 -62.99 -3.73 -12.28
CA PHE A 15 -63.68 -4.79 -13.02
C PHE A 15 -64.84 -5.41 -12.22
N PHE A 16 -64.61 -5.81 -10.97
CA PHE A 16 -65.68 -6.44 -10.19
C PHE A 16 -66.79 -5.46 -9.80
N SER A 17 -66.45 -4.21 -9.52
CA SER A 17 -67.44 -3.16 -9.23
C SER A 17 -68.36 -2.88 -10.42
N ASN A 18 -67.78 -2.76 -11.62
CA ASN A 18 -68.53 -2.57 -12.86
C ASN A 18 -69.42 -3.78 -13.15
N LEU A 19 -68.86 -4.99 -13.03
CA LEU A 19 -69.61 -6.23 -13.28
C LEU A 19 -70.80 -6.37 -12.33
N TYR A 20 -70.59 -6.08 -11.03
CA TYR A 20 -71.66 -6.11 -10.04
C TYR A 20 -72.77 -5.10 -10.39
N SER A 21 -72.39 -3.90 -10.81
CA SER A 21 -73.33 -2.85 -11.21
C SER A 21 -74.16 -3.27 -12.44
N ILE A 22 -73.53 -3.87 -13.46
CA ILE A 22 -74.18 -4.38 -14.67
C ILE A 22 -75.18 -5.49 -14.33
N LEU A 23 -74.81 -6.44 -13.47
CA LEU A 23 -75.68 -7.53 -13.04
C LEU A 23 -76.89 -7.02 -12.24
N LEU A 24 -76.69 -6.01 -11.40
CA LEU A 24 -77.76 -5.38 -10.63
C LEU A 24 -78.75 -4.62 -11.52
N GLN A 25 -78.24 -3.89 -12.52
CA GLN A 25 -79.08 -3.15 -13.47
C GLN A 25 -79.85 -4.05 -14.44
N SER A 26 -79.26 -5.19 -14.84
CA SER A 26 -79.87 -6.14 -15.77
C SER A 26 -80.81 -7.16 -15.10
N ASN A 27 -80.94 -7.16 -13.77
CA ASN A 27 -81.65 -8.20 -12.99
C ASN A 27 -81.23 -9.63 -13.38
N ALA A 28 -79.98 -9.81 -13.82
CA ALA A 28 -79.50 -11.09 -14.31
C ALA A 28 -79.17 -12.05 -13.15
N ARG A 29 -79.74 -13.27 -13.20
CA ARG A 29 -79.45 -14.33 -12.21
C ARG A 29 -78.14 -15.08 -12.48
N SER A 30 -77.51 -14.84 -13.63
CA SER A 30 -76.26 -15.47 -14.05
C SER A 30 -75.43 -14.54 -14.93
N VAL A 31 -74.09 -14.67 -14.83
CA VAL A 31 -73.14 -13.94 -15.66
C VAL A 31 -73.12 -14.53 -17.08
N ASN A 32 -73.18 -13.68 -18.11
CA ASN A 32 -72.93 -14.06 -19.50
C ASN A 32 -71.66 -13.35 -20.02
N ILE A 33 -71.18 -13.74 -21.20
CA ILE A 33 -69.96 -13.16 -21.78
C ILE A 33 -70.07 -11.65 -22.06
N GLY A 34 -71.27 -11.15 -22.38
CA GLY A 34 -71.53 -9.73 -22.60
C GLY A 34 -71.26 -8.89 -21.36
N HIS A 35 -71.74 -9.32 -20.19
CA HIS A 35 -71.50 -8.64 -18.91
C HIS A 35 -70.01 -8.58 -18.54
N ILE A 36 -69.27 -9.66 -18.84
CA ILE A 36 -67.83 -9.75 -18.60
C ILE A 36 -67.08 -8.73 -19.48
N ILE A 37 -67.46 -8.64 -20.75
CA ILE A 37 -66.81 -7.75 -21.71
C ILE A 37 -67.14 -6.28 -21.45
N GLU A 38 -68.41 -5.95 -21.19
CA GLU A 38 -68.83 -4.60 -20.83
C GLU A 38 -68.05 -4.09 -19.61
N SER A 39 -67.88 -4.96 -18.60
CA SER A 39 -67.08 -4.63 -17.43
C SER A 39 -65.60 -4.41 -17.77
N ALA A 40 -64.99 -5.31 -18.56
CA ALA A 40 -63.57 -5.23 -18.92
C ALA A 40 -63.22 -3.97 -19.74
N ILE A 41 -64.05 -3.61 -20.72
CA ILE A 41 -63.88 -2.43 -21.58
C ILE A 41 -63.87 -1.13 -20.74
N ASN A 42 -64.64 -1.09 -19.66
CA ASN A 42 -64.79 0.07 -18.79
C ASN A 42 -63.72 0.19 -17.70
N THR A 43 -62.76 -0.73 -17.63
CA THR A 43 -61.62 -0.61 -16.71
C THR A 43 -60.49 0.24 -17.29
N GLN A 44 -59.75 0.94 -16.43
CA GLN A 44 -58.57 1.72 -16.84
C GLN A 44 -57.29 0.86 -17.02
N ALA A 45 -57.44 -0.44 -17.33
CA ALA A 45 -56.32 -1.35 -17.55
C ALA A 45 -55.79 -1.29 -19.00
N THR A 46 -54.61 -1.85 -19.26
CA THR A 46 -54.09 -1.95 -20.63
C THR A 46 -54.96 -2.90 -21.47
N LYS A 47 -55.02 -2.74 -22.80
CA LYS A 47 -55.77 -3.63 -23.71
C LYS A 47 -55.49 -5.12 -23.46
N ILE A 48 -54.22 -5.46 -23.21
CA ILE A 48 -53.78 -6.84 -22.94
C ILE A 48 -54.34 -7.32 -21.61
N ASP A 49 -54.25 -6.50 -20.56
CA ASP A 49 -54.78 -6.84 -19.23
C ASP A 49 -56.30 -6.96 -19.23
N GLN A 50 -57.01 -6.08 -19.94
CA GLN A 50 -58.47 -6.15 -20.07
C GLN A 50 -58.90 -7.46 -20.73
N TRP A 51 -58.26 -7.86 -21.84
CA TRP A 51 -58.58 -9.13 -22.51
C TRP A 51 -58.22 -10.35 -21.64
N PHE A 52 -57.10 -10.27 -20.91
CA PHE A 52 -56.72 -11.31 -19.96
C PHE A 52 -57.75 -11.48 -18.83
N MET A 53 -58.38 -10.38 -18.36
CA MET A 53 -59.49 -10.45 -17.41
C MET A 53 -60.71 -11.18 -18.00
N VAL A 54 -61.07 -10.89 -19.26
CA VAL A 54 -62.17 -11.56 -19.97
C VAL A 54 -61.93 -13.07 -20.04
N ILE A 55 -60.74 -13.50 -20.48
CA ILE A 55 -60.37 -14.93 -20.56
C ILE A 55 -60.50 -15.58 -19.18
N LYS A 56 -59.76 -15.05 -18.20
CA LYS A 56 -59.64 -15.65 -16.87
C LYS A 56 -60.98 -15.76 -16.16
N TYR A 57 -61.84 -14.76 -16.31
CA TYR A 57 -63.15 -14.77 -15.66
C TYR A 57 -64.17 -15.63 -16.41
N SER A 58 -64.10 -15.70 -17.75
CA SER A 58 -64.93 -16.62 -18.55
C SER A 58 -64.59 -18.08 -18.23
N GLU A 59 -63.31 -18.42 -18.06
CA GLU A 59 -62.86 -19.74 -17.60
C GLU A 59 -63.41 -20.08 -16.20
N THR A 60 -63.34 -19.12 -15.27
CA THR A 60 -63.82 -19.29 -13.89
C THR A 60 -65.34 -19.50 -13.83
N THR A 61 -66.08 -18.83 -14.71
CA THR A 61 -67.55 -18.89 -14.78
C THR A 61 -68.09 -19.94 -15.75
N LYS A 62 -67.21 -20.69 -16.43
CA LYS A 62 -67.53 -21.67 -17.47
C LYS A 62 -68.35 -21.11 -18.63
N VAL A 63 -68.13 -19.85 -18.97
CA VAL A 63 -68.74 -19.18 -20.12
C VAL A 63 -67.83 -19.36 -21.33
N THR A 64 -68.36 -19.85 -22.44
CA THR A 64 -67.60 -19.99 -23.69
C THR A 64 -67.51 -18.63 -24.39
N ILE A 65 -66.31 -18.27 -24.87
CA ILE A 65 -66.07 -17.04 -25.63
C ILE A 65 -66.15 -17.39 -27.12
N PRO A 66 -67.09 -16.83 -27.90
CA PRO A 66 -67.14 -17.01 -29.35
C PRO A 66 -65.92 -16.40 -30.05
N ASP A 67 -65.52 -16.94 -31.19
CA ASP A 67 -64.29 -16.55 -31.89
C ASP A 67 -64.33 -15.08 -32.37
N GLU A 68 -65.51 -14.56 -32.70
CA GLU A 68 -65.72 -13.20 -33.17
C GLU A 68 -65.58 -12.13 -32.07
N TYR A 69 -65.54 -12.54 -30.80
CA TYR A 69 -65.51 -11.60 -29.66
C TYR A 69 -64.13 -10.99 -29.46
N LYS A 70 -63.07 -11.75 -29.72
CA LYS A 70 -61.70 -11.23 -29.60
C LYS A 70 -61.41 -10.09 -30.58
N PRO A 71 -61.60 -10.24 -31.91
CA PRO A 71 -61.34 -9.15 -32.85
C PRO A 71 -62.25 -7.94 -32.60
N ALA A 72 -63.53 -8.14 -32.25
CA ALA A 72 -64.44 -7.05 -31.88
C ALA A 72 -63.96 -6.27 -30.64
N PHE A 73 -63.51 -6.99 -29.60
CA PHE A 73 -62.96 -6.39 -28.39
C PHE A 73 -61.68 -5.59 -28.69
N GLU A 74 -60.80 -6.19 -29.49
CA GLU A 74 -59.53 -5.61 -29.85
C GLU A 74 -59.65 -4.32 -30.67
N ALA A 75 -60.68 -4.23 -31.51
CA ALA A 75 -61.03 -3.03 -32.26
C ALA A 75 -61.56 -1.92 -31.34
N VAL A 76 -62.51 -2.23 -30.46
CA VAL A 76 -63.14 -1.23 -29.58
C VAL A 76 -62.13 -0.62 -28.60
N CYS A 77 -61.18 -1.41 -28.10
CA CYS A 77 -60.18 -0.93 -27.15
C CYS A 77 -59.17 0.07 -27.74
N THR A 78 -59.07 0.21 -29.08
CA THR A 78 -58.24 1.26 -29.70
C THR A 78 -58.98 2.60 -29.84
N MET A 79 -60.28 2.62 -29.56
CA MET A 79 -61.16 3.76 -29.84
C MET A 79 -61.50 4.56 -28.58
N LYS A 80 -61.46 5.89 -28.70
CA LYS A 80 -61.94 6.82 -27.66
C LYS A 80 -63.43 7.11 -27.91
N SER A 81 -64.30 6.18 -27.54
CA SER A 81 -65.76 6.35 -27.58
C SER A 81 -66.37 6.11 -26.20
N GLU A 82 -67.48 6.76 -25.89
CA GLU A 82 -68.26 6.51 -24.68
C GLU A 82 -69.17 5.28 -24.84
N ASN A 83 -69.55 4.94 -26.08
CA ASN A 83 -70.44 3.82 -26.42
C ASN A 83 -69.68 2.54 -26.78
N ARG A 84 -68.52 2.31 -26.16
CA ARG A 84 -67.62 1.19 -26.52
C ARG A 84 -68.30 -0.18 -26.47
N TYR A 85 -69.18 -0.42 -25.50
CA TYR A 85 -69.89 -1.70 -25.42
C TYR A 85 -70.95 -1.88 -26.52
N GLU A 86 -71.67 -0.82 -26.89
CA GLU A 86 -72.62 -0.87 -28.01
C GLU A 86 -71.90 -1.08 -29.34
N LEU A 87 -70.76 -0.41 -29.51
CA LEU A 87 -69.87 -0.60 -30.66
C LEU A 87 -69.33 -2.03 -30.72
N PHE A 88 -68.96 -2.61 -29.57
CA PHE A 88 -68.53 -3.99 -29.45
C PHE A 88 -69.62 -4.97 -29.93
N MET A 89 -70.86 -4.81 -29.47
CA MET A 89 -71.98 -5.65 -29.90
C MET A 89 -72.24 -5.52 -31.41
N TRP A 90 -72.06 -4.31 -31.94
CA TRP A 90 -72.21 -4.05 -33.37
C TRP A 90 -71.10 -4.73 -34.19
N PHE A 91 -69.84 -4.67 -33.75
CA PHE A 91 -68.74 -5.39 -34.38
C PHE A 91 -68.91 -6.91 -34.30
N VAL A 92 -69.33 -7.44 -33.16
CA VAL A 92 -69.66 -8.88 -33.02
C VAL A 92 -70.65 -9.31 -34.09
N ASN A 93 -71.70 -8.52 -34.35
CA ASN A 93 -72.67 -8.83 -35.40
C ASN A 93 -72.07 -8.79 -36.81
N MET A 94 -71.18 -7.85 -37.10
CA MET A 94 -70.49 -7.79 -38.40
C MET A 94 -69.55 -8.98 -38.61
N TYR A 95 -68.89 -9.46 -37.56
CA TYR A 95 -67.92 -10.56 -37.64
C TYR A 95 -68.56 -11.97 -37.64
N LYS A 96 -69.84 -12.13 -37.26
CA LYS A 96 -70.53 -13.43 -37.12
C LYS A 96 -70.48 -14.36 -38.35
N ASN A 97 -70.25 -13.81 -39.54
CA ASN A 97 -70.23 -14.56 -40.80
C ASN A 97 -68.94 -14.34 -41.61
N GLN A 98 -67.84 -13.92 -40.95
CA GLN A 98 -66.56 -13.64 -41.61
C GLN A 98 -65.49 -14.64 -41.17
N ASP A 99 -64.56 -14.95 -42.07
CA ASP A 99 -63.35 -15.68 -41.70
C ASP A 99 -62.55 -14.87 -40.66
N PRO A 100 -61.94 -15.52 -39.65
CA PRO A 100 -61.27 -14.82 -38.56
C PRO A 100 -60.10 -13.98 -39.07
N ILE A 101 -60.33 -12.67 -39.21
CA ILE A 101 -59.32 -11.70 -39.62
C ILE A 101 -58.36 -11.45 -38.45
N LYS A 102 -57.06 -11.72 -38.66
CA LYS A 102 -56.01 -11.33 -37.73
C LYS A 102 -55.67 -9.85 -37.97
N LEU A 103 -56.31 -8.97 -37.22
CA LEU A 103 -56.13 -7.52 -37.30
C LEU A 103 -55.14 -7.02 -36.25
N PRO A 104 -53.88 -6.67 -36.59
CA PRO A 104 -53.03 -5.93 -35.67
C PRO A 104 -53.31 -4.42 -35.78
N HIS A 105 -53.90 -3.87 -34.72
CA HIS A 105 -53.81 -2.44 -34.36
C HIS A 105 -54.25 -1.41 -35.42
N LEU A 106 -55.45 -1.57 -35.96
CA LEU A 106 -56.05 -0.59 -36.87
C LEU A 106 -56.93 0.43 -36.12
N ASN A 107 -57.02 1.64 -36.67
CA ASN A 107 -57.99 2.65 -36.23
C ASN A 107 -59.42 2.24 -36.64
N LEU A 108 -60.46 2.99 -36.20
CA LEU A 108 -61.86 2.65 -36.50
C LEU A 108 -62.15 2.55 -38.00
N CYS A 109 -61.64 3.49 -38.79
CA CYS A 109 -61.89 3.51 -40.23
C CYS A 109 -61.17 2.38 -40.96
N GLU A 110 -59.95 2.06 -40.56
CA GLU A 110 -59.17 0.92 -41.06
C GLU A 110 -59.83 -0.42 -40.67
N THR A 111 -60.33 -0.53 -39.43
CA THR A 111 -61.10 -1.71 -38.99
C THR A 111 -62.36 -1.89 -39.83
N LEU A 112 -63.12 -0.80 -40.06
CA LEU A 112 -64.33 -0.86 -40.89
C LEU A 112 -64.02 -1.12 -42.37
N ALA A 113 -62.87 -0.69 -42.88
CA ALA A 113 -62.45 -0.97 -44.25
C ALA A 113 -62.25 -2.47 -44.50
N GLU A 114 -61.66 -3.17 -43.52
CA GLU A 114 -61.30 -4.60 -43.63
C GLU A 114 -62.44 -5.58 -43.34
N ILE A 115 -63.52 -5.13 -42.68
CA ILE A 115 -64.71 -5.94 -42.44
C ILE A 115 -65.56 -6.03 -43.72
N GLU A 116 -65.87 -7.24 -44.18
CA GLU A 116 -66.83 -7.52 -45.26
C GLU A 116 -68.30 -7.37 -44.78
N ALA A 117 -68.71 -6.15 -44.44
CA ALA A 117 -70.09 -5.82 -44.04
C ALA A 117 -70.72 -4.82 -45.03
N PRO A 118 -72.07 -4.83 -45.20
CA PRO A 118 -72.79 -3.81 -45.93
C PRO A 118 -72.45 -2.40 -45.44
N TRP A 119 -72.36 -1.44 -46.38
CA TRP A 119 -72.09 -0.03 -46.05
C TRP A 119 -72.99 0.55 -44.94
N PRO A 120 -74.31 0.27 -44.90
CA PRO A 120 -75.17 0.74 -43.81
C PRO A 120 -74.71 0.31 -42.41
N ASP A 121 -74.17 -0.91 -42.27
CA ASP A 121 -73.68 -1.42 -40.99
C ASP A 121 -72.37 -0.73 -40.57
N LYS A 122 -71.53 -0.35 -41.54
CA LYS A 122 -70.31 0.44 -41.30
C LYS A 122 -70.61 1.88 -40.90
N VAL A 123 -71.62 2.48 -41.53
CA VAL A 123 -72.10 3.84 -41.22
C VAL A 123 -72.70 3.88 -39.80
N GLU A 124 -73.44 2.85 -39.42
CA GLU A 124 -74.00 2.73 -38.07
C GLU A 124 -72.90 2.60 -37.00
N ALA A 125 -71.82 1.87 -37.28
CA ALA A 125 -70.66 1.81 -36.39
C ALA A 125 -69.99 3.19 -36.20
N LEU A 126 -69.84 3.96 -37.29
CA LEU A 126 -69.34 5.33 -37.22
C LEU A 126 -70.28 6.24 -36.42
N ARG A 127 -71.61 6.04 -36.54
CA ARG A 127 -72.61 6.79 -35.78
C ARG A 127 -72.49 6.52 -34.28
N ILE A 128 -72.46 5.24 -33.89
CA ILE A 128 -72.31 4.80 -32.49
C ILE A 128 -71.01 5.36 -31.89
N SER A 129 -69.90 5.30 -32.65
CA SER A 129 -68.61 5.83 -32.20
C SER A 129 -68.63 7.34 -31.91
N ASN A 130 -69.47 8.10 -32.62
CA ASN A 130 -69.57 9.56 -32.51
C ASN A 130 -70.77 10.03 -31.68
N THR A 131 -71.41 9.14 -30.91
CA THR A 131 -72.45 9.48 -29.93
C THR A 131 -73.65 10.21 -30.55
N LEU A 132 -73.95 9.95 -31.83
CA LEU A 132 -75.06 10.59 -32.54
C LEU A 132 -76.40 9.91 -32.18
N PRO A 133 -77.53 10.65 -32.19
CA PRO A 133 -78.84 10.12 -31.76
C PRO A 133 -79.29 8.91 -32.59
N LYS A 134 -79.98 7.96 -31.93
CA LYS A 134 -80.67 6.85 -32.61
C LYS A 134 -81.83 7.39 -33.45
N THR A 135 -81.64 7.48 -34.75
CA THR A 135 -82.71 7.61 -35.74
C THR A 135 -83.25 6.22 -36.11
N ASP A 136 -84.56 6.01 -35.96
CA ASP A 136 -85.28 4.80 -36.43
C ASP A 136 -85.40 4.72 -37.97
N VAL A 137 -84.86 5.72 -38.67
CA VAL A 137 -84.83 5.79 -40.11
C VAL A 137 -83.52 5.16 -40.56
N LYS A 138 -83.58 4.03 -41.30
CA LYS A 138 -82.44 3.52 -42.07
C LYS A 138 -81.78 4.72 -42.75
N ILE A 139 -80.48 4.93 -42.54
CA ILE A 139 -79.75 6.03 -43.19
C ILE A 139 -79.84 5.78 -44.70
N VAL A 140 -80.74 6.50 -45.36
CA VAL A 140 -80.98 6.48 -46.81
C VAL A 140 -80.82 7.91 -47.38
N ASP A 141 -80.39 8.88 -46.56
CA ASP A 141 -80.28 10.30 -46.94
C ASP A 141 -78.81 10.78 -46.93
N ASP A 142 -78.30 11.15 -48.12
CA ASP A 142 -76.89 11.53 -48.40
C ASP A 142 -76.38 12.68 -47.50
N VAL A 143 -77.28 13.55 -47.02
CA VAL A 143 -76.93 14.72 -46.20
C VAL A 143 -76.50 14.31 -44.78
N ALA A 144 -77.16 13.28 -44.22
CA ALA A 144 -76.81 12.75 -42.91
C ALA A 144 -75.45 12.04 -42.95
N GLU A 145 -75.14 11.35 -44.05
CA GLU A 145 -73.87 10.67 -44.28
C GLU A 145 -72.71 11.68 -44.42
N GLN A 146 -72.89 12.75 -45.20
CA GLN A 146 -71.87 13.80 -45.32
C GLN A 146 -71.56 14.49 -43.99
N THR A 147 -72.58 14.74 -43.17
CA THR A 147 -72.40 15.35 -41.85
C THR A 147 -71.60 14.43 -40.92
N LEU A 148 -71.87 13.12 -40.97
CA LEU A 148 -71.12 12.10 -40.23
C LEU A 148 -69.65 12.05 -40.67
N LEU A 149 -69.39 11.98 -41.98
CA LEU A 149 -68.03 11.92 -42.53
C LEU A 149 -67.22 13.18 -42.22
N ALA A 150 -67.83 14.36 -42.29
CA ALA A 150 -67.19 15.61 -41.88
C ALA A 150 -66.80 15.61 -40.40
N THR A 151 -67.66 15.05 -39.53
CA THR A 151 -67.39 14.92 -38.10
C THR A 151 -66.23 13.96 -37.82
N VAL A 152 -66.19 12.81 -38.52
CA VAL A 152 -65.09 11.85 -38.44
C VAL A 152 -63.77 12.48 -38.89
N PHE A 153 -63.78 13.18 -40.03
CA PHE A 153 -62.58 13.80 -40.59
C PHE A 153 -62.00 14.87 -39.65
N LYS A 154 -62.85 15.70 -39.05
CA LYS A 154 -62.43 16.71 -38.07
C LYS A 154 -61.76 16.06 -36.85
N ARG A 155 -62.33 14.98 -36.32
CA ARG A 155 -61.77 14.26 -35.16
C ARG A 155 -60.38 13.70 -35.45
N GLU A 156 -60.19 13.04 -36.60
CA GLU A 156 -58.88 12.48 -36.96
C GLU A 156 -57.83 13.56 -37.20
N PHE A 157 -58.24 14.70 -37.78
CA PHE A 157 -57.37 15.87 -37.96
C PHE A 157 -56.90 16.45 -36.62
N ASP A 158 -57.83 16.66 -35.67
CA ASP A 158 -57.50 17.19 -34.34
C ASP A 158 -56.53 16.27 -33.57
N GLN A 159 -56.71 14.94 -33.67
CA GLN A 159 -55.79 13.96 -33.07
C GLN A 159 -54.39 13.99 -33.68
N MET A 160 -54.29 14.18 -35.00
CA MET A 160 -52.99 14.32 -35.67
C MET A 160 -52.27 15.60 -35.20
N GLN A 161 -53.00 16.71 -35.08
CA GLN A 161 -52.47 17.98 -34.61
C GLN A 161 -51.95 17.91 -33.16
N GLU A 162 -52.68 17.23 -32.27
CA GLU A 162 -52.26 17.01 -30.87
C GLU A 162 -50.95 16.19 -30.79
N LYS A 163 -50.83 15.11 -31.58
CA LYS A 163 -49.60 14.28 -31.64
C LYS A 163 -48.40 15.08 -32.13
N MET A 164 -48.57 15.91 -33.16
CA MET A 164 -47.52 16.80 -33.66
C MET A 164 -47.08 17.81 -32.59
N SER A 165 -48.04 18.40 -31.86
CA SER A 165 -47.74 19.34 -30.76
C SER A 165 -46.90 18.68 -29.66
N MET A 166 -47.28 17.47 -29.21
CA MET A 166 -46.51 16.72 -28.21
C MET A 166 -45.10 16.37 -28.68
N PHE A 167 -44.94 15.96 -29.94
CA PHE A 167 -43.62 15.65 -30.51
C PHE A 167 -42.67 16.86 -30.47
N VAL A 168 -43.16 18.04 -30.85
CA VAL A 168 -42.37 19.28 -30.80
C VAL A 168 -42.00 19.63 -29.36
N GLN A 169 -42.94 19.53 -28.42
CA GLN A 169 -42.66 19.78 -26.99
C GLN A 169 -41.61 18.82 -26.42
N GLN A 170 -41.68 17.52 -26.75
CA GLN A 170 -40.70 16.52 -26.32
C GLN A 170 -39.31 16.82 -26.87
N ARG A 171 -39.23 17.24 -28.14
CA ARG A 171 -37.95 17.58 -28.79
C ARG A 171 -37.29 18.83 -28.18
N ILE A 172 -38.08 19.84 -27.83
CA ILE A 172 -37.58 21.04 -27.14
C ILE A 172 -37.07 20.68 -25.72
N LYS A 173 -37.82 19.87 -24.97
CA LYS A 173 -37.40 19.41 -23.63
C LYS A 173 -36.09 18.61 -23.67
N ALA A 174 -35.94 17.69 -24.63
CA ALA A 174 -34.71 16.91 -24.80
C ALA A 174 -33.50 17.78 -25.12
N LYS A 175 -33.67 18.81 -25.97
CA LYS A 175 -32.60 19.76 -26.30
C LYS A 175 -32.15 20.55 -25.07
N ASN A 176 -33.08 21.03 -24.25
CA ASN A 176 -32.76 21.79 -23.04
C ASN A 176 -32.14 20.94 -21.91
N LEU A 177 -32.50 19.66 -21.80
CA LEU A 177 -31.85 18.74 -20.86
C LEU A 177 -30.38 18.48 -21.21
N SER A 178 -30.07 18.40 -22.52
CA SER A 178 -28.70 18.16 -23.00
C SER A 178 -27.73 19.34 -22.78
N SER A 179 -28.24 20.57 -22.63
CA SER A 179 -27.43 21.74 -22.27
C SER A 179 -27.15 21.79 -20.77
N VAL A 180 -28.15 21.51 -19.93
CA VAL A 180 -28.00 21.55 -18.45
C VAL A 180 -27.01 20.50 -17.94
N ASP A 181 -26.96 19.32 -18.57
CA ASP A 181 -26.01 18.25 -18.20
C ASP A 181 -24.54 18.62 -18.50
N LYS A 182 -24.30 19.39 -19.57
CA LYS A 182 -22.95 19.87 -19.91
C LYS A 182 -22.47 20.94 -18.93
N ASP A 183 -23.33 21.90 -18.60
CA ASP A 183 -22.99 22.98 -17.68
C ASP A 183 -22.69 22.44 -16.27
N PHE A 184 -23.50 21.48 -15.80
CA PHE A 184 -23.26 20.80 -14.51
C PHE A 184 -21.92 20.04 -14.51
N ARG A 185 -21.59 19.33 -15.59
CA ARG A 185 -20.32 18.60 -15.67
C ARG A 185 -19.11 19.52 -15.71
N ILE A 186 -19.23 20.69 -16.34
CA ILE A 186 -18.18 21.72 -16.32
C ILE A 186 -17.98 22.27 -14.90
N GLU A 187 -19.05 22.55 -14.15
CA GLU A 187 -18.94 22.99 -12.75
C GLU A 187 -18.28 21.95 -11.84
N VAL A 188 -18.62 20.67 -12.01
CA VAL A 188 -18.00 19.57 -11.24
C VAL A 188 -16.51 19.49 -11.54
N LEU A 189 -16.12 19.49 -12.81
CA LEU A 189 -14.71 19.45 -13.21
C LEU A 189 -13.94 20.68 -12.71
N PHE A 190 -14.57 21.86 -12.68
CA PHE A 190 -13.95 23.07 -12.15
C PHE A 190 -13.70 22.99 -10.63
N LYS A 191 -14.65 22.40 -9.87
CA LYS A 191 -14.46 22.14 -8.44
C LYS A 191 -13.36 21.12 -8.18
N GLU A 192 -13.31 20.04 -8.95
CA GLU A 192 -12.23 19.04 -8.85
C GLU A 192 -10.85 19.65 -9.15
N LEU A 193 -10.77 20.51 -10.17
CA LEU A 193 -9.56 21.25 -10.51
C LEU A 193 -9.11 22.17 -9.36
N GLN A 194 -10.04 22.94 -8.76
CA GLN A 194 -9.73 23.77 -7.59
C GLN A 194 -9.23 22.95 -6.40
N GLN A 195 -9.84 21.80 -6.12
CA GLN A 195 -9.39 20.91 -5.04
C GLN A 195 -8.00 20.32 -5.34
N ALA A 196 -7.72 19.96 -6.59
CA ALA A 196 -6.40 19.48 -7.00
C ALA A 196 -5.34 20.57 -6.82
N TYR A 197 -5.61 21.82 -7.23
CA TYR A 197 -4.70 22.95 -7.01
C TYR A 197 -4.44 23.20 -5.53
N GLN A 198 -5.46 23.12 -4.68
CA GLN A 198 -5.29 23.29 -3.24
C GLN A 198 -4.40 22.18 -2.65
N LYS A 199 -4.61 20.92 -3.04
CA LYS A 199 -3.77 19.80 -2.62
C LYS A 199 -2.31 19.97 -3.06
N ILE A 200 -2.08 20.44 -4.29
CA ILE A 200 -0.72 20.73 -4.78
C ILE A 200 -0.05 21.78 -3.90
N ARG A 201 -0.74 22.89 -3.62
CA ARG A 201 -0.23 23.96 -2.77
C ARG A 201 0.06 23.47 -1.34
N ASP A 202 -0.81 22.64 -0.77
CA ASP A 202 -0.60 22.06 0.56
C ASP A 202 0.63 21.12 0.58
N CYS A 203 0.82 20.33 -0.48
CA CYS A 203 2.01 19.48 -0.66
C CYS A 203 3.30 20.31 -0.80
N GLU A 204 3.27 21.42 -1.55
CA GLU A 204 4.41 22.34 -1.69
C GLU A 204 4.83 22.94 -0.34
N VAL A 205 3.84 23.39 0.47
CA VAL A 205 4.10 23.90 1.82
C VAL A 205 4.67 22.81 2.73
N HIS A 206 4.18 21.58 2.61
CA HIS A 206 4.70 20.45 3.38
C HIS A 206 6.14 20.10 2.97
N ALA A 207 6.45 20.10 1.67
CA ALA A 207 7.79 19.86 1.14
C ALA A 207 8.79 20.92 1.66
N ASP A 208 8.44 22.21 1.59
CA ASP A 208 9.27 23.31 2.08
C ASP A 208 9.53 23.20 3.60
N LYS A 209 8.53 22.72 4.37
CA LYS A 209 8.70 22.45 5.80
C LYS A 209 9.69 21.30 6.06
N ILE A 210 9.61 20.21 5.29
CA ILE A 210 10.53 19.08 5.40
C ILE A 210 11.95 19.51 5.01
N GLU A 211 12.10 20.29 3.94
CA GLU A 211 13.39 20.79 3.46
C GLU A 211 14.08 21.68 4.53
N LYS A 212 13.31 22.56 5.19
CA LYS A 212 13.80 23.35 6.33
C LYS A 212 14.23 22.46 7.51
N GLN A 213 13.47 21.41 7.82
CA GLN A 213 13.82 20.46 8.89
C GLN A 213 15.09 19.67 8.56
N ALA A 214 15.22 19.19 7.32
CA ALA A 214 16.40 18.48 6.84
C ALA A 214 17.64 19.37 6.88
N THR A 215 17.52 20.62 6.45
CA THR A 215 18.62 21.61 6.51
C THR A 215 19.05 21.86 7.96
N LYS A 216 18.09 22.02 8.88
CA LYS A 216 18.40 22.20 10.31
C LYS A 216 19.10 20.97 10.91
N ALA A 217 18.64 19.77 10.56
CA ALA A 217 19.27 18.52 11.01
C ALA A 217 20.69 18.35 10.46
N LEU A 218 20.92 18.72 9.19
CA LEU A 218 22.24 18.68 8.56
C LEU A 218 23.22 19.63 9.25
N ILE A 219 22.79 20.87 9.53
CA ILE A 219 23.61 21.86 10.25
C ILE A 219 23.95 21.34 11.65
N GLN A 220 22.98 20.78 12.38
CA GLN A 220 23.23 20.21 13.71
C GLN A 220 24.25 19.07 13.66
N HIS A 221 24.09 18.14 12.72
CA HIS A 221 25.03 17.03 12.54
C HIS A 221 26.45 17.51 12.23
N GLN A 222 26.61 18.56 11.41
CA GLN A 222 27.92 19.16 11.13
C GLN A 222 28.56 19.75 12.38
N ILE A 223 27.77 20.45 13.22
CA ILE A 223 28.25 20.99 14.50
C ILE A 223 28.65 19.85 15.45
N ASP A 224 27.84 18.81 15.56
CA ASP A 224 28.11 17.66 16.43
C ASP A 224 29.39 16.92 15.99
N MET A 225 29.58 16.70 14.68
CA MET A 225 30.81 16.12 14.15
C MET A 225 32.04 16.99 14.44
N ALA A 226 31.95 18.30 14.23
CA ALA A 226 33.05 19.21 14.53
C ALA A 226 33.41 19.19 16.03
N THR A 227 32.40 19.13 16.90
CA THR A 227 32.56 19.04 18.36
C THR A 227 33.24 17.73 18.76
N GLN A 228 32.83 16.60 18.17
CA GLN A 228 33.46 15.31 18.42
C GLN A 228 34.91 15.25 17.90
N GLN A 229 35.17 15.81 16.72
CA GLN A 229 36.53 15.90 16.18
C GLN A 229 37.44 16.73 17.08
N GLN A 230 36.95 17.86 17.59
CA GLN A 230 37.69 18.71 18.53
C GLN A 230 38.00 17.95 19.83
N ALA A 231 37.01 17.27 20.41
CA ALA A 231 37.21 16.45 21.61
C ALA A 231 38.25 15.33 21.39
N HIS A 232 38.24 14.70 20.21
CA HIS A 232 39.23 13.68 19.85
C HIS A 232 40.64 14.25 19.70
N ILE A 233 40.79 15.43 19.10
CA ILE A 233 42.08 16.14 19.00
C ILE A 233 42.63 16.47 20.39
N GLU A 234 41.77 16.98 21.28
CA GLU A 234 42.15 17.28 22.67
C GLU A 234 42.60 16.03 23.43
N ALA A 235 41.86 14.93 23.29
CA ALA A 235 42.22 13.65 23.90
C ALA A 235 43.56 13.09 23.37
N LEU A 236 43.80 13.18 22.05
CA LEU A 236 45.07 12.78 21.45
C LEU A 236 46.24 13.63 21.97
N SER A 237 46.05 14.95 22.05
CA SER A 237 47.05 15.87 22.59
C SER A 237 47.39 15.55 24.05
N ALA A 238 46.37 15.31 24.88
CA ALA A 238 46.55 14.92 26.28
C ALA A 238 47.31 13.59 26.42
N ASN A 239 46.97 12.59 25.60
CA ASN A 239 47.68 11.30 25.57
C ASN A 239 49.13 11.46 25.13
N GLN A 240 49.40 12.31 24.14
CA GLN A 240 50.75 12.57 23.67
C GLN A 240 51.61 13.27 24.74
N GLN A 241 51.04 14.22 25.49
CA GLN A 241 51.71 14.85 26.63
C GLN A 241 52.00 13.85 27.75
N LEU A 242 51.05 12.97 28.06
CA LEU A 242 51.25 11.92 29.07
C LEU A 242 52.37 10.96 28.68
N LEU A 243 52.41 10.53 27.41
CA LEU A 243 53.47 9.66 26.89
C LEU A 243 54.84 10.33 26.97
N GLN A 244 54.95 11.61 26.60
CA GLN A 244 56.20 12.36 26.74
C GLN A 244 56.64 12.48 28.20
N LYS A 245 55.69 12.69 29.13
CA LYS A 245 55.98 12.72 30.57
C LYS A 245 56.51 11.37 31.06
N GLN A 246 55.88 10.26 30.66
CA GLN A 246 56.33 8.91 31.00
C GLN A 246 57.72 8.60 30.43
N GLN A 247 58.00 8.99 29.19
CA GLN A 247 59.33 8.84 28.58
C GLN A 247 60.41 9.61 29.33
N ARG A 248 60.14 10.86 29.72
CA ARG A 248 61.07 11.66 30.52
C ARG A 248 61.34 11.03 31.88
N GLN A 249 60.29 10.58 32.56
CA GLN A 249 60.41 9.90 33.86
C GLN A 249 61.28 8.63 33.73
N SER A 250 61.01 7.79 32.72
CA SER A 250 61.79 6.58 32.47
C SER A 250 63.27 6.87 32.20
N LEU A 251 63.58 7.92 31.42
CA LEU A 251 64.96 8.35 31.19
C LEU A 251 65.65 8.82 32.48
N GLU A 252 64.92 9.52 33.34
CA GLU A 252 65.44 9.99 34.61
C GLU A 252 65.70 8.83 35.59
N ASP A 253 64.80 7.84 35.63
CA ASP A 253 64.97 6.64 36.43
C ASP A 253 66.16 5.79 35.95
N ILE A 254 66.34 5.65 34.63
CA ILE A 254 67.53 4.99 34.05
C ILE A 254 68.82 5.73 34.44
N LYS A 255 68.81 7.07 34.38
CA LYS A 255 69.98 7.87 34.80
C LYS A 255 70.29 7.71 36.28
N LYS A 256 69.27 7.69 37.15
CA LYS A 256 69.45 7.40 38.58
C LYS A 256 70.06 6.02 38.77
N LEU A 257 69.54 5.01 38.07
CA LEU A 257 70.07 3.64 38.13
C LEU A 257 71.55 3.57 37.71
N GLN A 258 71.91 4.22 36.60
CA GLN A 258 73.30 4.31 36.14
C GLN A 258 74.21 5.00 37.16
N ASN A 259 73.75 6.10 37.77
CA ASN A 259 74.52 6.80 38.80
C ASN A 259 74.73 5.92 40.04
N THR A 260 73.68 5.25 40.52
CA THR A 260 73.79 4.29 41.63
C THR A 260 74.78 3.19 41.30
N PHE A 261 74.70 2.61 40.10
CA PHE A 261 75.62 1.59 39.64
C PHE A 261 77.08 2.08 39.60
N GLN A 262 77.33 3.29 39.06
CA GLN A 262 78.66 3.89 39.03
C GLN A 262 79.21 4.18 40.43
N GLN A 263 78.37 4.66 41.35
CA GLN A 263 78.76 4.89 42.74
C GLN A 263 79.11 3.58 43.43
N GLN A 264 78.32 2.53 43.22
CA GLN A 264 78.57 1.20 43.77
C GLN A 264 79.86 0.60 43.18
N GLN A 265 80.12 0.78 41.89
CA GLN A 265 81.37 0.37 41.25
C GLN A 265 82.58 1.10 41.86
N LYS A 266 82.50 2.42 42.03
CA LYS A 266 83.56 3.20 42.71
C LYS A 266 83.77 2.75 44.15
N TYR A 267 82.69 2.56 44.91
CA TYR A 267 82.77 2.08 46.28
C TYR A 267 83.46 0.72 46.36
N ASN A 268 83.04 -0.23 45.50
CA ASN A 268 83.64 -1.55 45.41
C ASN A 268 85.13 -1.46 45.02
N GLN A 269 85.49 -0.60 44.06
CA GLN A 269 86.86 -0.39 43.67
C GLN A 269 87.72 0.14 44.83
N THR A 270 87.29 1.20 45.52
CA THR A 270 87.99 1.75 46.68
C THR A 270 88.12 0.72 47.80
N HIS A 271 87.06 -0.08 48.03
CA HIS A 271 87.08 -1.15 49.01
C HIS A 271 88.11 -2.23 48.66
N TYR A 272 88.15 -2.68 47.40
CA TYR A 272 89.13 -3.68 46.96
C TYR A 272 90.56 -3.13 46.96
N GLU A 273 90.79 -1.88 46.55
CA GLU A 273 92.10 -1.23 46.65
C GLU A 273 92.59 -1.14 48.10
N SER A 274 91.70 -0.79 49.03
CA SER A 274 91.99 -0.78 50.47
C SER A 274 92.34 -2.18 50.99
N GLN A 275 91.56 -3.21 50.61
CA GLN A 275 91.86 -4.60 50.98
C GLN A 275 93.21 -5.07 50.41
N ILE A 276 93.51 -4.75 49.15
CA ILE A 276 94.79 -5.10 48.52
C ILE A 276 95.93 -4.42 49.26
N LYS A 277 95.77 -3.15 49.64
CA LYS A 277 96.79 -2.42 50.41
C LYS A 277 97.01 -3.06 51.78
N LEU A 278 95.94 -3.38 52.51
CA LEU A 278 96.01 -4.08 53.77
C LEU A 278 96.73 -5.43 53.65
N LEU A 279 96.40 -6.21 52.61
CA LEU A 279 97.04 -7.49 52.33
C LEU A 279 98.54 -7.33 52.00
N LYS A 280 98.91 -6.30 51.22
CA LYS A 280 100.32 -5.99 50.96
C LYS A 280 101.07 -5.62 52.24
N ASP A 281 100.48 -4.76 53.07
CA ASP A 281 101.06 -4.35 54.35
C ASP A 281 101.20 -5.56 55.30
N GLN A 282 100.22 -6.47 55.33
CA GLN A 282 100.31 -7.73 56.07
C GLN A 282 101.42 -8.64 55.57
N VAL A 283 101.59 -8.78 54.24
CA VAL A 283 102.67 -9.56 53.64
C VAL A 283 104.04 -8.94 53.98
N GLU A 284 104.18 -7.63 53.89
CA GLU A 284 105.44 -6.94 54.17
C GLU A 284 105.79 -7.01 55.66
N ASN A 285 104.82 -6.78 56.55
CA ASN A 285 104.99 -6.98 57.99
C ASN A 285 105.33 -8.44 58.31
N GLY A 286 104.73 -9.40 57.60
CA GLY A 286 105.06 -10.81 57.71
C GLY A 286 106.51 -11.12 57.31
N LYS A 287 107.00 -10.52 56.21
CA LYS A 287 108.40 -10.64 55.78
C LYS A 287 109.37 -9.98 56.76
N VAL A 288 109.04 -8.79 57.27
CA VAL A 288 109.85 -8.11 58.29
C VAL A 288 109.91 -8.98 59.54
N ALA A 289 108.77 -9.46 60.05
CA ALA A 289 108.73 -10.37 61.19
C ALA A 289 109.51 -11.66 60.93
N GLN A 290 109.46 -12.23 59.73
CA GLN A 290 110.26 -13.39 59.35
C GLN A 290 111.76 -13.07 59.36
N LYS A 291 112.18 -11.91 58.84
CA LYS A 291 113.57 -11.46 58.86
C LYS A 291 114.06 -11.20 60.28
N THR A 292 113.27 -10.52 61.11
CA THR A 292 113.56 -10.34 62.54
C THR A 292 113.64 -11.68 63.25
N HIS A 293 112.81 -12.65 62.90
CA HIS A 293 112.88 -13.99 63.47
C HIS A 293 114.17 -14.73 63.07
N ILE A 294 114.63 -14.58 61.83
CA ILE A 294 115.92 -15.12 61.35
C ILE A 294 117.09 -14.44 62.07
N GLU A 295 117.04 -13.12 62.27
CA GLU A 295 118.05 -12.36 63.02
C GLU A 295 118.05 -12.70 64.52
N GLU A 296 116.87 -12.89 65.13
CA GLU A 296 116.71 -13.39 66.52
C GLU A 296 117.24 -14.84 66.66
N LEU A 297 117.04 -15.70 65.65
CA LEU A 297 117.59 -17.05 65.60
C LEU A 297 119.12 -17.05 65.40
N ALA A 298 119.66 -16.15 64.59
CA ALA A 298 121.10 -15.96 64.46
C ALA A 298 121.73 -15.47 65.79
N ALA A 299 121.08 -14.51 66.46
CA ALA A 299 121.48 -14.02 67.79
C ALA A 299 121.32 -15.08 68.90
N PHE A 300 120.32 -15.97 68.79
CA PHE A 300 120.18 -17.16 69.62
C PHE A 300 121.37 -18.12 69.46
N THR A 301 121.93 -18.21 68.24
CA THR A 301 123.08 -19.08 67.95
C THR A 301 124.41 -18.47 68.47
N GLU A 302 124.52 -17.14 68.55
CA GLU A 302 125.70 -16.44 69.10
C GLU A 302 125.69 -16.28 70.65
N LYS A 303 124.53 -16.17 71.31
CA LYS A 303 124.43 -15.95 72.78
C LYS A 303 124.29 -17.23 73.61
N ALA A 304 124.13 -18.37 72.96
CA ALA A 304 123.96 -19.67 73.59
C ALA A 304 125.32 -20.26 74.04
N THR A 305 125.90 -19.75 75.13
CA THR A 305 127.13 -20.33 75.71
C THR A 305 126.89 -21.11 77.01
N THR A 306 125.68 -21.06 77.59
CA THR A 306 125.26 -21.83 78.78
C THR A 306 123.74 -22.14 78.79
N ASP A 307 123.36 -23.30 79.33
CA ASP A 307 121.99 -23.87 79.26
C ASP A 307 120.88 -22.99 79.87
N ASP A 308 121.16 -22.27 80.97
CA ASP A 308 120.15 -21.42 81.65
C ASP A 308 119.72 -20.20 80.81
N VAL A 309 120.62 -19.66 79.99
CA VAL A 309 120.33 -18.52 79.11
C VAL A 309 119.45 -18.96 77.94
N GLN A 310 119.68 -20.16 77.40
CA GLN A 310 118.83 -20.75 76.35
C GLN A 310 117.39 -21.00 76.84
N ILE A 311 117.22 -21.54 78.06
CA ILE A 311 115.89 -21.82 78.64
C ILE A 311 115.10 -20.53 78.87
N THR A 312 115.76 -19.47 79.33
CA THR A 312 115.11 -18.17 79.60
C THR A 312 114.65 -17.51 78.29
N LEU A 313 115.49 -17.52 77.25
CA LEU A 313 115.14 -17.00 75.93
C LEU A 313 114.05 -17.81 75.22
N LEU A 314 114.05 -19.15 75.35
CA LEU A 314 112.98 -20.00 74.84
C LEU A 314 111.64 -19.70 75.53
N LYS A 315 111.64 -19.48 76.85
CA LYS A 315 110.44 -19.09 77.59
C LYS A 315 109.89 -17.74 77.12
N ASP A 316 110.74 -16.75 76.88
CA ASP A 316 110.31 -15.45 76.36
C ASP A 316 109.76 -15.54 74.93
N MET A 317 110.38 -16.35 74.07
CA MET A 317 109.90 -16.59 72.71
C MET A 317 108.55 -17.31 72.70
N ILE A 318 108.39 -18.36 73.54
CA ILE A 318 107.11 -19.05 73.72
C ILE A 318 106.05 -18.04 74.20
N LYS A 319 106.37 -17.22 75.20
CA LYS A 319 105.44 -16.20 75.72
C LYS A 319 105.02 -15.17 74.65
N LYS A 320 105.97 -14.71 73.83
CA LYS A 320 105.70 -13.79 72.70
C LYS A 320 104.81 -14.45 71.63
N LYS A 321 105.07 -15.72 71.29
CA LYS A 321 104.23 -16.48 70.34
C LYS A 321 102.84 -16.78 70.88
N THR A 322 102.72 -17.14 72.17
CA THR A 322 101.42 -17.33 72.82
C THR A 322 100.59 -16.05 72.78
N ASN A 323 101.20 -14.89 73.06
CA ASN A 323 100.51 -13.60 72.97
C ASN A 323 100.07 -13.26 71.53
N GLN A 324 100.89 -13.56 70.52
CA GLN A 324 100.51 -13.38 69.12
C GLN A 324 99.35 -14.30 68.71
N ILE A 325 99.35 -15.56 69.16
CA ILE A 325 98.25 -16.49 68.91
C ILE A 325 96.94 -15.95 69.50
N SER A 326 96.94 -15.50 70.76
CA SER A 326 95.73 -14.91 71.36
C SER A 326 95.25 -13.64 70.63
N GLN A 327 96.16 -12.80 70.12
CA GLN A 327 95.78 -11.63 69.32
C GLN A 327 95.14 -12.04 67.98
N LEU A 328 95.73 -13.03 67.29
CA LEU A 328 95.19 -13.54 66.03
C LEU A 328 93.83 -14.22 66.23
N GLU A 329 93.65 -14.99 67.30
CA GLU A 329 92.36 -15.60 67.66
C GLU A 329 91.29 -14.54 67.91
N THR A 330 91.65 -13.45 68.61
CA THR A 330 90.73 -12.33 68.86
C THR A 330 90.32 -11.62 67.56
N GLN A 331 91.28 -11.35 66.67
CA GLN A 331 91.00 -10.74 65.35
C GLN A 331 90.14 -11.64 64.46
N LEU A 332 90.36 -12.96 64.52
CA LEU A 332 89.60 -13.95 63.76
C LEU A 332 88.14 -13.98 64.25
N LEU A 333 87.93 -13.93 65.57
CA LEU A 333 86.60 -13.86 66.18
C LEU A 333 85.86 -12.55 65.80
N GLU A 334 86.55 -11.41 65.78
CA GLU A 334 85.98 -10.12 65.37
C GLU A 334 85.59 -10.11 63.88
N THR A 335 86.45 -10.65 63.01
CA THR A 335 86.16 -10.74 61.58
C THR A 335 85.01 -11.69 61.29
N GLU A 336 84.93 -12.84 61.97
CA GLU A 336 83.81 -13.77 61.86
C GLU A 336 82.49 -13.13 62.30
N ASN A 337 82.49 -12.38 63.42
CA ASN A 337 81.32 -11.64 63.88
C ASN A 337 80.86 -10.56 62.87
N ASN A 338 81.80 -9.82 62.29
CA ASN A 338 81.48 -8.80 61.28
C ASN A 338 80.94 -9.42 59.98
N LEU A 339 81.50 -10.55 59.54
CA LEU A 339 81.00 -11.28 58.38
C LEU A 339 79.60 -11.83 58.63
N ASN A 340 79.33 -12.42 59.80
CA ASN A 340 78.01 -12.92 60.16
C ASN A 340 76.95 -11.81 60.19
N LYS A 341 77.26 -10.63 60.76
CA LYS A 341 76.37 -9.46 60.70
C LYS A 341 76.07 -9.04 59.26
N ARG A 342 77.08 -9.03 58.39
CA ARG A 342 76.91 -8.65 56.98
C ARG A 342 76.08 -9.67 56.20
N ILE A 343 76.29 -10.98 56.46
CA ILE A 343 75.49 -12.05 55.87
C ILE A 343 74.02 -11.92 56.29
N GLN A 344 73.74 -11.61 57.57
CA GLN A 344 72.36 -11.37 58.02
C GLN A 344 71.73 -10.13 57.35
N GLY A 345 72.48 -9.03 57.21
CA GLY A 345 72.01 -7.84 56.51
C GLY A 345 71.63 -8.12 55.05
N LEU A 346 72.52 -8.79 54.31
CA LEU A 346 72.28 -9.14 52.91
C LEU A 346 71.11 -10.13 52.74
N LYS A 347 70.96 -11.10 53.65
CA LYS A 347 69.80 -12.00 53.64
C LYS A 347 68.48 -11.25 53.80
N LYS A 348 68.47 -10.22 54.65
CA LYS A 348 67.29 -9.39 54.86
C LYS A 348 66.98 -8.53 53.63
N GLU A 349 67.99 -7.85 53.08
CA GLU A 349 67.82 -7.03 51.86
C GLU A 349 67.29 -7.85 50.68
N ILE A 350 67.81 -9.06 50.48
CA ILE A 350 67.32 -9.96 49.43
C ILE A 350 65.86 -10.37 49.66
N ALA A 351 65.48 -10.67 50.91
CA ALA A 351 64.11 -11.03 51.23
C ALA A 351 63.15 -9.85 50.99
N ASP A 352 63.52 -8.65 51.44
CA ASP A 352 62.74 -7.43 51.27
C ASP A 352 62.56 -7.11 49.77
N GLU A 353 63.62 -7.22 48.95
CA GLU A 353 63.55 -6.99 47.50
C GLU A 353 62.72 -8.06 46.75
N GLN A 354 62.76 -9.31 47.21
CA GLN A 354 61.92 -10.38 46.66
C GLN A 354 60.43 -10.14 46.94
N ASP A 355 60.10 -9.75 48.17
CA ASP A 355 58.72 -9.44 48.55
C ASP A 355 58.18 -8.23 47.78
N GLU A 356 58.99 -7.17 47.62
CA GLU A 356 58.59 -5.97 46.88
C GLU A 356 58.34 -6.26 45.39
N LYS A 357 59.21 -7.05 44.75
CA LYS A 357 59.01 -7.53 43.37
C LYS A 357 57.79 -8.43 43.25
N MET A 358 57.53 -9.29 44.23
CA MET A 358 56.38 -10.18 44.21
C MET A 358 55.07 -9.41 44.33
N MET A 359 55.01 -8.41 45.20
CA MET A 359 53.86 -7.52 45.32
C MET A 359 53.60 -6.74 44.02
N ALA A 360 54.64 -6.22 43.37
CA ALA A 360 54.50 -5.54 42.08
C ALA A 360 53.97 -6.49 40.97
N ILE A 361 54.42 -7.75 40.95
CA ILE A 361 53.91 -8.76 40.01
C ILE A 361 52.45 -9.09 40.31
N LEU A 362 52.06 -9.24 41.57
CA LEU A 362 50.68 -9.51 41.97
C LEU A 362 49.75 -8.36 41.58
N GLU A 363 50.14 -7.10 41.83
CA GLU A 363 49.37 -5.93 41.42
C GLU A 363 49.22 -5.82 39.90
N ALA A 364 50.30 -6.07 39.15
CA ALA A 364 50.26 -6.09 37.69
C ALA A 364 49.31 -7.19 37.18
N SER A 365 49.42 -8.41 37.74
CA SER A 365 48.56 -9.54 37.41
C SER A 365 47.08 -9.25 37.68
N ASP A 366 46.76 -8.65 38.82
CA ASP A 366 45.39 -8.25 39.16
C ASP A 366 44.84 -7.17 38.22
N ASN A 367 45.67 -6.20 37.83
CA ASN A 367 45.29 -5.18 36.86
C ASN A 367 45.03 -5.78 35.47
N PHE A 368 45.89 -6.69 35.02
CA PHE A 368 45.67 -7.41 33.75
C PHE A 368 44.39 -8.24 33.78
N LYS A 369 44.12 -8.94 34.90
CA LYS A 369 42.88 -9.71 35.07
C LYS A 369 41.64 -8.82 34.99
N LYS A 370 41.64 -7.68 35.70
CA LYS A 370 40.53 -6.70 35.64
C LYS A 370 40.33 -6.13 34.23
N MET A 371 41.42 -5.87 33.50
CA MET A 371 41.35 -5.37 32.13
C MET A 371 40.81 -6.44 31.18
N HIS A 372 41.25 -7.68 31.33
CA HIS A 372 40.75 -8.82 30.57
C HIS A 372 39.25 -9.05 30.79
N ASP A 373 38.80 -9.06 32.05
CA ASP A 373 37.37 -9.22 32.38
C ASP A 373 36.50 -8.10 31.78
N LYS A 374 37.01 -6.86 31.76
CA LYS A 374 36.33 -5.73 31.09
C LYS A 374 36.25 -5.93 29.57
N LEU A 375 37.34 -6.38 28.95
CA LEU A 375 37.40 -6.67 27.51
C LEU A 375 36.41 -7.77 27.12
N VAL A 376 36.33 -8.84 27.90
CA VAL A 376 35.38 -9.94 27.67
C VAL A 376 33.93 -9.43 27.75
N LYS A 377 33.59 -8.64 28.79
CA LYS A 377 32.25 -8.05 28.89
C LYS A 377 31.92 -7.13 27.72
N THR A 378 32.85 -6.28 27.31
CA THR A 378 32.66 -5.38 26.16
C THR A 378 32.47 -6.17 24.86
N GLN A 379 33.23 -7.26 24.68
CA GLN A 379 33.09 -8.14 23.53
C GLN A 379 31.71 -8.83 23.50
N GLU A 380 31.21 -9.30 24.65
CA GLU A 380 29.87 -9.90 24.75
C GLU A 380 28.77 -8.89 24.42
N THR A 381 28.86 -7.66 24.94
CA THR A 381 27.90 -6.58 24.63
C THR A 381 27.89 -6.28 23.13
N LEU A 382 29.07 -6.08 22.53
CA LEU A 382 29.19 -5.83 21.09
C LEU A 382 28.66 -7.00 20.25
N GLN A 383 28.91 -8.25 20.65
CA GLN A 383 28.34 -9.41 19.96
C GLN A 383 26.81 -9.44 20.01
N ASN A 384 26.22 -9.04 21.12
CA ASN A 384 24.76 -8.96 21.26
C ASN A 384 24.18 -7.83 20.40
N GLU A 385 24.81 -6.65 20.39
CA GLU A 385 24.40 -5.53 19.53
C GLU A 385 24.50 -5.89 18.04
N VAL A 386 25.56 -6.61 17.63
CA VAL A 386 25.72 -7.08 16.24
C VAL A 386 24.61 -8.06 15.86
N LYS A 387 24.20 -8.95 16.78
CA LYS A 387 23.08 -9.89 16.56
C LYS A 387 21.74 -9.15 16.44
N GLU A 388 21.49 -8.14 17.27
CA GLU A 388 20.29 -7.30 17.17
C GLU A 388 20.25 -6.53 15.85
N CYS A 389 21.36 -5.92 15.44
CA CYS A 389 21.48 -5.24 14.16
C CYS A 389 21.21 -6.19 12.98
N HIS A 390 21.78 -7.41 13.00
CA HIS A 390 21.47 -8.42 11.96
C HIS A 390 19.98 -8.74 11.91
N LYS A 391 19.35 -8.95 13.06
CA LYS A 391 17.91 -9.24 13.13
C LYS A 391 17.07 -8.09 12.57
N MET A 392 17.40 -6.84 12.88
CA MET A 392 16.72 -5.67 12.30
C MET A 392 16.92 -5.56 10.80
N VAL A 393 18.10 -5.88 10.29
CA VAL A 393 18.37 -5.91 8.84
C VAL A 393 17.51 -6.96 8.15
N ASP A 394 17.41 -8.16 8.72
CA ASP A 394 16.58 -9.25 8.17
C ASP A 394 15.09 -8.87 8.17
N GLU A 395 14.59 -8.27 9.26
CA GLU A 395 13.21 -7.76 9.35
C GLU A 395 12.95 -6.69 8.28
N LYS A 396 13.87 -5.74 8.09
CA LYS A 396 13.72 -4.68 7.06
C LYS A 396 13.85 -5.22 5.65
N ALA A 397 14.66 -6.24 5.41
CA ALA A 397 14.74 -6.91 4.13
C ALA A 397 13.41 -7.60 3.77
N ALA A 398 12.76 -8.25 4.75
CA ALA A 398 11.44 -8.85 4.57
C ALA A 398 10.36 -7.80 4.28
N ASP A 399 10.34 -6.68 5.03
CA ASP A 399 9.43 -5.55 4.79
C ASP A 399 9.58 -5.00 3.37
N ASN A 400 10.82 -4.81 2.90
CA ASN A 400 11.11 -4.33 1.55
C ASN A 400 10.61 -5.30 0.48
N GLN A 401 10.81 -6.60 0.65
CA GLN A 401 10.27 -7.60 -0.28
C GLN A 401 8.74 -7.54 -0.35
N LEU A 402 8.07 -7.36 0.79
CA LEU A 402 6.61 -7.24 0.85
C LEU A 402 6.12 -5.98 0.14
N LEU A 403 6.82 -4.85 0.31
CA LEU A 403 6.52 -3.59 -0.39
C LEU A 403 6.72 -3.71 -1.90
N ILE A 404 7.81 -4.34 -2.34
CA ILE A 404 8.06 -4.60 -3.77
C ILE A 404 6.91 -5.42 -4.36
N LYS A 405 6.46 -6.47 -3.66
CA LYS A 405 5.33 -7.28 -4.10
C LYS A 405 4.03 -6.47 -4.21
N LYS A 406 3.73 -5.62 -3.21
CA LYS A 406 2.57 -4.71 -3.26
C LYS A 406 2.64 -3.74 -4.44
N ILE A 407 3.80 -3.16 -4.72
CA ILE A 407 3.99 -2.27 -5.88
C ILE A 407 3.72 -3.01 -7.18
N GLN A 408 4.23 -4.24 -7.33
CA GLN A 408 3.97 -5.06 -8.51
C GLN A 408 2.49 -5.42 -8.67
N ASP A 409 1.81 -5.74 -7.56
CA ASP A 409 0.37 -6.03 -7.57
C ASP A 409 -0.45 -4.79 -7.97
N TYR A 410 -0.11 -3.60 -7.45
CA TYR A 410 -0.76 -2.34 -7.84
C TYR A 410 -0.55 -2.02 -9.31
N LEU A 411 0.69 -2.12 -9.81
CA LEU A 411 0.97 -1.91 -11.23
C LEU A 411 0.14 -2.86 -12.10
N ARG A 412 0.06 -4.15 -11.73
CA ARG A 412 -0.73 -5.13 -12.46
C ARG A 412 -2.23 -4.81 -12.45
N LEU A 413 -2.77 -4.38 -11.31
CA LEU A 413 -4.17 -3.99 -11.16
C LEU A 413 -4.51 -2.75 -11.97
N ASP A 414 -3.65 -1.73 -11.94
CA ASP A 414 -3.86 -0.49 -12.70
C ASP A 414 -3.74 -0.73 -14.20
N TYR A 415 -2.75 -1.50 -14.66
CA TYR A 415 -2.67 -1.87 -16.08
C TYR A 415 -3.88 -2.67 -16.54
N LYS A 416 -4.39 -3.59 -15.71
CA LYS A 416 -5.60 -4.36 -16.01
C LYS A 416 -6.81 -3.44 -16.14
N LYS A 417 -7.00 -2.51 -15.19
CA LYS A 417 -8.10 -1.55 -15.21
C LYS A 417 -8.04 -0.62 -16.43
N ILE A 418 -6.85 -0.10 -16.75
CA ILE A 418 -6.65 0.73 -17.96
C ILE A 418 -6.98 -0.07 -19.22
N SER A 419 -6.57 -1.33 -19.30
CA SER A 419 -6.89 -2.21 -20.43
C SER A 419 -8.41 -2.44 -20.57
N GLU A 420 -9.10 -2.71 -19.46
CA GLU A 420 -10.56 -2.90 -19.44
C GLU A 420 -11.30 -1.61 -19.83
N ASP A 421 -10.88 -0.45 -19.34
CA ASP A 421 -11.45 0.86 -19.68
C ASP A 421 -11.22 1.20 -21.17
N HIS A 422 -10.05 0.89 -21.72
CA HIS A 422 -9.76 1.05 -23.14
C HIS A 422 -10.59 0.12 -24.02
N GLU A 423 -10.77 -1.15 -23.62
CA GLU A 423 -11.58 -2.12 -24.35
C GLU A 423 -13.06 -1.69 -24.39
N LEU A 424 -13.58 -1.20 -23.26
CA LEU A 424 -14.94 -0.65 -23.17
C LEU A 424 -15.10 0.61 -24.05
N THR A 425 -14.11 1.49 -24.07
CA THR A 425 -14.11 2.70 -24.91
C THR A 425 -14.07 2.35 -26.40
N ILE A 426 -13.24 1.37 -26.80
CA ILE A 426 -13.19 0.88 -28.18
C ILE A 426 -14.53 0.29 -28.58
N GLN A 427 -15.18 -0.48 -27.71
CA GLN A 427 -16.50 -1.05 -28.01
C GLN A 427 -17.57 0.03 -28.19
N GLN A 428 -17.60 1.04 -27.31
CA GLN A 428 -18.51 2.17 -27.46
C GLN A 428 -18.30 2.95 -28.77
N LEU A 429 -17.04 3.12 -29.20
CA LEU A 429 -16.71 3.75 -30.47
C LEU A 429 -17.15 2.90 -31.67
N LYS A 430 -16.98 1.58 -31.60
CA LYS A 430 -17.49 0.64 -32.62
C LYS A 430 -19.01 0.73 -32.76
N ASP A 431 -19.73 0.69 -31.65
CA ASP A 431 -21.19 0.77 -31.64
C ASP A 431 -21.68 2.12 -32.18
N LYS A 432 -20.98 3.21 -31.85
CA LYS A 432 -21.28 4.54 -32.38
C LYS A 432 -21.03 4.64 -33.89
N ASN A 433 -19.93 4.05 -34.38
CA ASN A 433 -19.66 3.98 -35.81
C ASN A 433 -20.70 3.14 -36.56
N ALA A 434 -21.12 2.01 -35.99
CA ALA A 434 -22.18 1.18 -36.58
C ALA A 434 -23.50 1.96 -36.71
N LYS A 435 -23.90 2.70 -35.67
CA LYS A 435 -25.09 3.57 -35.72
C LYS A 435 -24.96 4.70 -36.74
N LEU A 436 -23.78 5.31 -36.86
CA LEU A 436 -23.53 6.35 -37.86
C LEU A 436 -23.59 5.80 -39.29
N LEU A 437 -23.04 4.61 -39.53
CA LEU A 437 -23.15 3.89 -40.80
C LEU A 437 -24.61 3.60 -41.14
N GLU A 438 -25.38 3.05 -40.19
CA GLU A 438 -26.81 2.79 -40.38
C GLU A 438 -27.58 4.07 -40.70
N THR A 439 -27.29 5.15 -39.98
CA THR A 439 -27.91 6.46 -40.22
C THR A 439 -27.53 7.02 -41.59
N LEU A 440 -26.27 6.86 -42.01
CA LEU A 440 -25.80 7.27 -43.33
C LEU A 440 -26.50 6.48 -44.44
N ASP A 441 -26.64 5.16 -44.27
CA ASP A 441 -27.36 4.30 -45.22
C ASP A 441 -28.84 4.67 -45.31
N GLN A 442 -29.49 4.97 -44.18
CA GLN A 442 -30.87 5.45 -44.16
C GLN A 442 -31.00 6.81 -44.86
N ASN A 443 -30.09 7.75 -44.60
CA ASN A 443 -30.08 9.06 -45.25
C ASN A 443 -29.83 8.94 -46.75
N ASN A 444 -28.92 8.05 -47.17
CA ASN A 444 -28.64 7.78 -48.58
C ASN A 444 -29.88 7.18 -49.27
N LYS A 445 -30.57 6.22 -48.64
CA LYS A 445 -31.85 5.69 -49.15
C LYS A 445 -32.91 6.77 -49.28
N GLN A 446 -33.09 7.59 -48.26
CA GLN A 446 -34.04 8.72 -48.31
C GLN A 446 -33.69 9.72 -49.41
N PHE A 447 -32.41 10.03 -49.61
CA PHE A 447 -31.96 10.95 -50.66
C PHE A 447 -32.21 10.38 -52.06
N LEU A 448 -32.03 9.07 -52.24
CA LEU A 448 -32.33 8.36 -53.48
C LEU A 448 -33.85 8.31 -53.75
N ASP A 449 -34.67 8.07 -52.72
CA ASP A 449 -36.13 8.03 -52.84
C ASP A 449 -36.75 9.39 -53.19
N VAL A 450 -36.12 10.49 -52.77
CA VAL A 450 -36.56 11.85 -53.11
C VAL A 450 -36.06 12.31 -54.49
N ASN A 451 -34.99 11.72 -55.03
CA ASN A 451 -34.39 12.13 -56.30
C ASN A 451 -34.46 11.03 -57.39
N PRO A 452 -35.50 11.04 -58.25
CA PRO A 452 -35.72 9.99 -59.25
C PRO A 452 -34.64 9.95 -60.35
N ILE A 453 -33.85 11.02 -60.54
CA ILE A 453 -32.72 11.04 -61.47
C ILE A 453 -31.54 10.25 -60.90
N LEU A 454 -31.25 10.42 -59.60
CA LEU A 454 -30.18 9.69 -58.92
C LEU A 454 -30.50 8.20 -58.75
N GLN A 455 -31.76 7.83 -58.50
CA GLN A 455 -32.19 6.42 -58.52
C GLN A 455 -31.96 5.75 -59.88
N LYS A 456 -32.18 6.48 -60.99
CA LYS A 456 -31.86 5.98 -62.34
C LYS A 456 -30.36 5.84 -62.55
N ILE A 457 -29.57 6.83 -62.12
CA ILE A 457 -28.10 6.79 -62.23
C ILE A 457 -27.52 5.65 -61.38
N GLN A 458 -28.00 5.43 -60.15
CA GLN A 458 -27.57 4.32 -59.29
C GLN A 458 -27.89 2.97 -59.94
N LYS A 459 -29.10 2.77 -60.48
CA LYS A 459 -29.45 1.52 -61.19
C LYS A 459 -28.58 1.29 -62.42
N VAL A 460 -28.22 2.35 -63.14
CA VAL A 460 -27.28 2.28 -64.28
C VAL A 460 -25.87 1.95 -63.79
N PHE A 461 -25.43 2.53 -62.67
CA PHE A 461 -24.13 2.24 -62.06
C PHE A 461 -24.06 0.81 -61.51
N GLU A 462 -25.05 0.33 -60.76
CA GLU A 462 -25.11 -1.05 -60.26
C GLU A 462 -25.14 -2.07 -61.40
N LYS A 463 -25.91 -1.80 -62.46
CA LYS A 463 -25.95 -2.63 -63.66
C LYS A 463 -24.62 -2.58 -64.43
N GLY A 464 -23.99 -1.42 -64.51
CA GLY A 464 -22.66 -1.24 -65.10
C GLY A 464 -21.55 -1.89 -64.29
N THR A 465 -21.63 -1.87 -62.95
CA THR A 465 -20.66 -2.47 -62.04
C THR A 465 -20.78 -4.00 -62.06
N LEU A 466 -22.00 -4.53 -62.13
CA LEU A 466 -22.25 -5.96 -62.37
C LEU A 466 -21.70 -6.40 -63.74
N GLN A 467 -21.95 -5.63 -64.79
CA GLN A 467 -21.36 -5.90 -66.12
C GLN A 467 -19.83 -5.82 -66.11
N PHE A 468 -19.25 -4.88 -65.36
CA PHE A 468 -17.79 -4.74 -65.24
C PHE A 468 -17.16 -5.88 -64.43
N ILE A 469 -17.86 -6.37 -63.39
CA ILE A 469 -17.45 -7.55 -62.60
C ILE A 469 -17.58 -8.83 -63.44
N ASP A 470 -18.62 -8.96 -64.27
CA ASP A 470 -18.79 -10.10 -65.17
C ASP A 470 -17.73 -10.12 -66.27
N VAL A 471 -17.36 -8.96 -66.83
CA VAL A 471 -16.23 -8.81 -67.77
C VAL A 471 -14.86 -9.06 -67.11
N LEU A 472 -14.72 -8.82 -65.81
CA LEU A 472 -13.50 -9.15 -65.04
C LEU A 472 -13.42 -10.64 -64.65
N LYS A 473 -14.51 -11.39 -64.80
CA LYS A 473 -14.59 -12.83 -64.49
C LYS A 473 -14.47 -13.73 -65.72
N GLU A 474 -14.71 -13.20 -66.92
CA GLU A 474 -14.23 -13.78 -68.19
C GLU A 474 -12.76 -13.44 -68.44
#